data_AF-A0A2V7BG95-F1
#
_entry.id   AF-A0A2V7BG95-F1
#
_cell.length_a   1.000
_cell.length_b   1.000
_cell.length_c   1.000
_cell.angle_alpha   90.00
_cell.angle_beta   90.00
_cell.angle_gamma   90.00
#
_symmetry.space_group_name_H-M   'P 1'
#
loop_
_entity.id
_entity.type
_entity.pdbx_description
1 polymer ?
#
loop_
_entity_poly.entity_id
_entity_poly.type
_entity_poly.pdbx_seq_one_letter_code
_entity_poly.pdbx_strand_id
1 'polypeptide(L)'
;MWTSRVGVALAAAEPYLTSQRAWLDRLAVVVPAPAATRWLLLADLACLIALGLATRRRALGVSLTLAAGFIVLNLLGMALTDFYLGLTVFHLLVGLVATLTLSRARWLGAVTLGLVLVLGLLT
;
A
#
# COMPACT_ATOMS: atom_id res chain seq x y z
N MET A 1 -39.65 10.18 17.19
CA MET A 1 -39.80 10.11 15.71
C MET A 1 -38.48 10.27 14.93
N TRP A 2 -37.34 10.57 15.58
CA TRP A 2 -36.02 10.72 14.92
C TRP A 2 -35.22 9.42 14.81
N THR A 3 -35.40 8.47 15.75
CA THR A 3 -34.66 7.20 15.79
C THR A 3 -34.99 6.25 14.64
N SER A 4 -36.23 6.28 14.14
CA SER A 4 -36.66 5.42 13.03
C SER A 4 -36.02 5.82 11.69
N ARG A 5 -35.81 7.12 11.44
CA ARG A 5 -35.18 7.58 10.19
C ARG A 5 -33.69 7.27 10.14
N VAL A 6 -33.00 7.34 11.28
CA VAL A 6 -31.59 6.94 11.40
C VAL A 6 -31.44 5.43 11.24
N GLY A 7 -32.31 4.63 11.85
CA GLY A 7 -32.32 3.17 11.68
C GLY A 7 -32.60 2.73 10.24
N VAL A 8 -33.53 3.39 9.55
CA VAL A 8 -33.83 3.12 8.14
C VAL A 8 -32.70 3.57 7.21
N ALA A 9 -32.04 4.70 7.49
CA ALA A 9 -30.87 5.15 6.74
C ALA A 9 -29.65 4.23 6.94
N LEU A 10 -29.43 3.72 8.15
CA LEU A 10 -28.38 2.73 8.44
C LEU A 10 -28.67 1.38 7.77
N ALA A 11 -29.92 0.91 7.83
CA ALA A 11 -30.34 -0.32 7.15
C ALA A 11 -30.31 -0.21 5.62
N ALA A 12 -30.51 0.99 5.06
CA ALA A 12 -30.34 1.25 3.63
C ALA A 12 -28.86 1.35 3.19
N ALA A 13 -27.95 1.67 4.13
CA ALA A 13 -26.51 1.74 3.88
C ALA A 13 -25.78 0.39 4.07
N GLU A 14 -26.35 -0.53 4.85
CA GLU A 14 -25.86 -1.90 5.08
C GLU A 14 -25.47 -2.67 3.79
N PRO A 15 -26.25 -2.64 2.69
CA PRO A 15 -25.89 -3.30 1.43
C PRO A 15 -24.68 -2.68 0.72
N TYR A 16 -24.47 -1.38 0.90
CA TYR A 16 -23.31 -0.65 0.36
C TYR A 16 -22.05 -0.88 1.21
N LEU A 17 -22.20 -1.08 2.52
CA LEU A 17 -21.11 -1.48 3.40
C LEU A 17 -20.65 -2.91 3.14
N THR A 18 -21.56 -3.85 2.86
CA THR A 18 -21.24 -5.27 2.62
C THR A 18 -20.58 -5.53 1.28
N SER A 19 -21.03 -4.88 0.20
CA SER A 19 -20.40 -5.00 -1.13
C SER A 19 -19.01 -4.36 -1.18
N GLN A 20 -18.81 -3.20 -0.54
CA GLN A 20 -17.48 -2.59 -0.37
C GLN A 20 -16.55 -3.44 0.50
N ARG A 21 -17.06 -4.17 1.49
CA ARG A 21 -16.24 -5.05 2.33
C ARG A 21 -15.90 -6.37 1.66
N ALA A 22 -16.81 -6.92 0.86
CA ALA A 22 -16.62 -8.20 0.20
C ALA A 22 -15.47 -8.22 -0.82
N TRP A 23 -15.18 -7.10 -1.52
CA TRP A 23 -14.00 -7.04 -2.39
C TRP A 23 -12.70 -6.82 -1.60
N LEU A 24 -12.75 -6.09 -0.48
CA LEU A 24 -11.62 -5.92 0.43
C LEU A 24 -11.24 -7.26 1.08
N ASP A 25 -12.22 -8.08 1.50
CA ASP A 25 -12.00 -9.42 2.03
C ASP A 25 -11.35 -10.35 1.00
N ARG A 26 -11.69 -10.20 -0.29
CA ARG A 26 -11.03 -10.94 -1.37
C ARG A 26 -9.59 -10.48 -1.61
N LEU A 27 -9.29 -9.20 -1.40
CA LEU A 27 -7.92 -8.69 -1.48
C LEU A 27 -7.11 -8.96 -0.22
N ALA A 28 -7.76 -9.15 0.93
CA ALA A 28 -7.12 -9.53 2.19
C ALA A 28 -6.40 -10.88 2.07
N VAL A 29 -6.81 -11.75 1.14
CA VAL A 29 -6.11 -13.00 0.78
C VAL A 29 -4.68 -12.75 0.29
N VAL A 30 -4.35 -11.54 -0.17
CA VAL A 30 -3.01 -11.20 -0.67
C VAL A 30 -2.22 -10.35 0.34
N VAL A 31 -2.76 -10.14 1.55
CA VAL A 31 -2.12 -9.33 2.58
C VAL A 31 -1.04 -10.14 3.29
N PRO A 32 0.25 -9.77 3.19
CA PRO A 32 1.33 -10.52 3.81
C PRO A 32 1.21 -10.51 5.34
N ALA A 33 1.54 -11.63 5.99
CA ALA A 33 1.60 -11.72 7.46
C ALA A 33 2.39 -10.57 8.12
N PRO A 34 2.03 -10.13 9.34
CA PRO A 34 2.63 -8.96 10.01
C PRO A 34 4.16 -8.98 10.13
N ALA A 35 4.77 -10.17 10.23
CA ALA A 35 6.23 -10.32 10.27
C ALA A 35 6.87 -10.07 8.90
N ALA A 36 6.21 -10.47 7.81
CA ALA A 36 6.65 -10.26 6.44
C ALA A 36 6.56 -8.78 6.03
N THR A 37 5.52 -8.07 6.49
CA THR A 37 5.31 -6.64 6.22
C THR A 37 6.46 -5.77 6.73
N ARG A 38 7.13 -6.16 7.84
CA ARG A 38 8.31 -5.45 8.36
C ARG A 38 9.50 -5.49 7.41
N TRP A 39 9.76 -6.65 6.81
CA TRP A 39 10.85 -6.81 5.85
C TRP A 39 10.51 -6.14 4.51
N LEU A 40 9.24 -6.15 4.11
CA LEU A 40 8.76 -5.43 2.94
C LEU A 40 8.90 -3.91 3.08
N LEU A 41 8.64 -3.35 4.27
CA LEU A 41 8.90 -1.94 4.55
C LEU A 41 10.38 -1.55 4.41
N LEU A 42 11.31 -2.45 4.78
CA LEU A 42 12.73 -2.22 4.55
C LEU A 42 13.08 -2.25 3.05
N ALA A 43 12.44 -3.16 2.29
CA ALA A 43 12.61 -3.22 0.84
C ALA A 43 12.07 -1.95 0.15
N ASP A 44 10.90 -1.46 0.58
CA ASP A 44 10.35 -0.19 0.11
C ASP A 44 11.25 0.99 0.43
N LEU A 45 11.80 1.03 1.64
CA LEU A 45 12.73 2.08 2.04
C LEU A 45 13.96 2.10 1.12
N ALA A 46 14.52 0.93 0.81
CA ALA A 46 15.62 0.82 -0.14
C ALA A 46 15.22 1.31 -1.55
N CYS A 47 14.01 0.99 -2.02
CA CYS A 47 13.49 1.45 -3.30
C CYS A 47 13.30 2.98 -3.33
N LEU A 48 12.71 3.57 -2.29
CA LEU A 48 12.51 5.02 -2.17
C LEU A 48 13.85 5.77 -2.10
N ILE A 49 14.82 5.25 -1.36
CA ILE A 49 16.18 5.81 -1.34
C ILE A 49 16.80 5.74 -2.74
N ALA A 50 16.72 4.58 -3.41
CA ALA A 50 17.26 4.43 -4.77
C ALA A 50 16.61 5.40 -5.76
N LEU A 51 15.29 5.63 -5.65
CA LEU A 51 14.55 6.64 -6.41
C LEU A 51 15.07 8.05 -6.16
N GLY A 52 15.23 8.42 -4.88
CA GLY A 52 15.77 9.72 -4.51
C GLY A 52 17.20 9.94 -5.00
N LEU A 53 18.04 8.90 -4.95
CA LEU A 53 19.42 8.92 -5.44
C LEU A 53 19.53 9.02 -6.96
N ALA A 54 18.49 8.62 -7.71
CA ALA A 54 18.43 8.77 -9.16
C ALA A 54 18.23 10.23 -9.61
N THR A 55 17.90 11.14 -8.68
CA THR A 55 17.72 12.58 -8.97
C THR A 55 19.05 13.34 -9.01
N ARG A 56 19.07 14.51 -9.68
CA ARG A 56 20.26 15.38 -9.71
C ARG A 56 20.70 15.90 -8.35
N ARG A 57 19.76 16.17 -7.43
CA ARG A 57 20.04 16.62 -6.07
C ARG A 57 19.73 15.51 -5.06
N ARG A 58 20.64 14.55 -4.95
CA ARG A 58 20.47 13.29 -4.20
C ARG A 58 19.87 13.47 -2.81
N ALA A 59 20.42 14.35 -1.97
CA ALA A 59 19.93 14.54 -0.60
C ALA A 59 18.47 15.03 -0.57
N LEU A 60 18.12 16.02 -1.39
CA LEU A 60 16.74 16.51 -1.51
C LEU A 60 15.82 15.46 -2.13
N GLY A 61 16.30 14.73 -3.14
CA GLY A 61 15.54 13.66 -3.78
C GLY A 61 15.18 12.53 -2.81
N VAL A 62 16.11 12.10 -1.96
CA VAL A 62 15.86 11.11 -0.91
C VAL A 62 14.84 11.65 0.10
N SER A 63 15.03 12.87 0.62
CA SER A 63 14.06 13.45 1.56
C SER A 63 12.66 13.58 0.96
N LEU A 64 12.55 14.01 -0.30
CA LEU A 64 11.27 14.16 -1.00
C LEU A 64 10.59 12.83 -1.27
N THR A 65 11.33 11.81 -1.71
CA THR A 65 10.77 10.48 -1.97
C THR A 65 10.33 9.78 -0.70
N LEU A 66 11.07 9.94 0.40
CA LEU A 66 10.65 9.45 1.72
C LEU A 66 9.41 10.18 2.24
N ALA A 67 9.37 11.51 2.13
CA ALA A 67 8.20 12.30 2.52
C ALA A 67 6.96 11.92 1.69
N ALA A 68 7.12 11.77 0.38
CA ALA A 68 6.06 11.32 -0.51
C ALA A 68 5.57 9.91 -0.15
N GLY A 69 6.50 8.97 0.10
CA GLY A 69 6.17 7.62 0.53
C GLY A 69 5.36 7.62 1.83
N PHE A 70 5.78 8.39 2.83
CA PHE A 70 5.05 8.53 4.09
C PHE A 70 3.63 9.09 3.91
N ILE A 71 3.48 10.13 3.10
CA ILE A 71 2.17 10.72 2.79
C ILE A 71 1.27 9.70 2.10
N VAL A 72 1.76 9.02 1.06
CA VAL A 72 1.00 8.01 0.33
C VAL A 72 0.56 6.87 1.25
N LEU A 73 1.46 6.38 2.11
CA LEU A 73 1.12 5.33 3.07
C LEU A 73 -0.02 5.75 4.02
N ASN A 74 0.03 6.98 4.54
CA ASN A 74 -1.02 7.51 5.42
C ASN A 74 -2.35 7.68 4.67
N LEU A 75 -2.30 8.21 3.44
CA LEU A 75 -3.49 8.36 2.61
C LEU A 75 -4.14 7.02 2.30
N LEU A 76 -3.35 5.99 1.98
CA LEU A 76 -3.84 4.63 1.74
C LEU A 76 -4.47 4.02 2.99
N GLY A 77 -3.83 4.15 4.15
CA GLY A 77 -4.38 3.67 5.42
C GLY A 77 -5.70 4.34 5.78
N MET A 78 -5.85 5.64 5.51
CA MET A 78 -7.12 6.36 5.69
C MET A 78 -8.17 5.95 4.66
N ALA A 79 -7.81 5.89 3.38
CA ALA A 79 -8.74 5.65 2.28
C ALA A 79 -9.31 4.22 2.28
N LEU A 80 -8.47 3.24 2.62
CA LEU A 80 -8.86 1.83 2.61
C LEU A 80 -9.45 1.35 3.92
N THR A 81 -9.42 2.20 4.97
CA THR A 81 -9.91 1.91 6.34
C THR A 81 -9.37 0.62 6.98
N ASP A 82 -8.37 0.01 6.33
CA ASP A 82 -7.60 -1.14 6.75
C ASP A 82 -6.11 -0.85 6.50
N PHE A 83 -5.34 -0.84 7.58
CA PHE A 83 -3.92 -0.48 7.55
C PHE A 83 -3.06 -1.51 6.82
N TYR A 84 -3.36 -2.81 6.96
CA TYR A 84 -2.57 -3.87 6.35
C TYR A 84 -2.85 -4.00 4.85
N LEU A 85 -4.10 -3.77 4.44
CA LEU A 85 -4.42 -3.64 3.04
C LEU A 85 -3.75 -2.39 2.42
N GLY A 86 -3.77 -1.26 3.15
CA GLY A 86 -3.05 -0.05 2.75
C GLY A 86 -1.55 -0.27 2.58
N LEU A 87 -0.92 -1.02 3.48
CA LEU A 87 0.48 -1.43 3.35
C LEU A 87 0.71 -2.31 2.12
N THR A 88 -0.17 -3.26 1.85
CA THR A 88 -0.04 -4.16 0.69
C THR A 88 -0.09 -3.36 -0.62
N VAL A 89 -1.04 -2.44 -0.75
CA VAL A 89 -1.12 -1.54 -1.91
C VAL A 89 0.10 -0.64 -1.99
N PHE A 90 0.60 -0.15 -0.86
CA PHE A 90 1.82 0.65 -0.80
C PHE A 90 3.03 -0.11 -1.34
N HIS A 91 3.26 -1.35 -0.90
CA HIS A 91 4.37 -2.18 -1.39
C HIS A 91 4.30 -2.40 -2.91
N LEU A 92 3.09 -2.66 -3.44
CA LEU A 92 2.88 -2.81 -4.87
C LEU A 92 3.18 -1.52 -5.64
N LEU A 93 2.73 -0.37 -5.13
CA LEU A 93 3.00 0.93 -5.75
C LEU A 93 4.50 1.26 -5.76
N VAL A 94 5.18 1.11 -4.63
CA VAL A 94 6.63 1.40 -4.52
C VAL A 94 7.42 0.48 -5.44
N GLY A 95 7.14 -0.83 -5.44
CA GLY A 95 7.78 -1.79 -6.33
C GLY A 95 7.55 -1.46 -7.81
N LEU A 96 6.33 -1.09 -8.19
CA LEU A 96 6.00 -0.69 -9.56
C LEU A 96 6.73 0.58 -9.99
N VAL A 97 6.64 1.64 -9.18
CA VAL A 97 7.32 2.92 -9.46
C VAL A 97 8.83 2.70 -9.59
N ALA A 98 9.44 1.95 -8.67
CA ALA A 98 10.85 1.62 -8.70
C ALA A 98 11.24 0.83 -9.97
N THR A 99 10.44 -0.15 -10.37
CA THR A 99 10.68 -0.94 -11.58
C THR A 99 10.67 -0.08 -12.84
N LEU A 100 9.69 0.83 -12.95
CA LEU A 100 9.49 1.66 -14.14
C LEU A 100 10.51 2.80 -14.25
N THR A 101 10.98 3.34 -13.13
CA THR A 101 11.82 4.54 -13.12
C THR A 101 13.32 4.24 -12.94
N LEU A 102 13.69 3.18 -12.22
CA LEU A 102 15.09 2.81 -12.00
C LEU A 102 15.61 1.93 -13.14
N SER A 103 15.79 2.48 -14.33
CA SER A 103 16.20 1.72 -15.53
C SER A 103 17.37 0.74 -15.35
N ARG A 104 18.41 1.12 -14.57
CA ARG A 104 19.58 0.27 -14.22
C ARG A 104 19.36 -0.63 -13.00
N ALA A 105 18.47 -0.25 -12.08
CA ALA A 105 18.21 -0.97 -10.84
C ALA A 105 16.76 -1.50 -10.77
N ARG A 106 16.14 -1.72 -11.93
CA ARG A 106 14.73 -2.14 -12.06
C ARG A 106 14.44 -3.43 -11.31
N TRP A 107 15.47 -4.27 -11.17
CA TRP A 107 15.44 -5.52 -10.42
C TRP A 107 15.08 -5.31 -8.96
N LEU A 108 15.46 -4.19 -8.33
CA LEU A 108 15.05 -3.88 -6.96
C LEU A 108 13.52 -3.79 -6.87
N GLY A 109 12.89 -3.00 -7.75
CA GLY A 109 11.44 -2.90 -7.79
C GLY A 109 10.76 -4.23 -8.15
N ALA A 110 11.31 -4.96 -9.14
CA ALA A 110 10.74 -6.24 -9.57
C ALA A 110 10.82 -7.32 -8.48
N VAL A 111 11.93 -7.36 -7.73
CA VAL A 111 12.08 -8.27 -6.58
C VAL A 111 11.10 -7.89 -5.49
N THR A 112 10.94 -6.60 -5.15
CA THR A 112 9.96 -6.17 -4.15
C THR A 112 8.54 -6.56 -4.58
N LEU A 113 8.15 -6.33 -5.84
CA LEU A 113 6.86 -6.77 -6.38
C LEU A 113 6.67 -8.28 -6.26
N GLY A 114 7.66 -9.06 -6.69
CA GLY A 114 7.62 -10.51 -6.60
C GLY A 114 7.50 -10.99 -5.16
N LEU A 115 8.23 -10.37 -4.23
CA LEU A 115 8.21 -10.72 -2.81
C LEU A 115 6.83 -10.47 -2.20
N VAL A 116 6.21 -9.31 -2.49
CA VAL A 116 4.87 -8.98 -2.00
C VAL A 116 3.85 -10.00 -2.47
N LEU A 117 3.86 -10.34 -3.77
CA LEU A 117 2.92 -11.30 -4.34
C LEU A 117 3.13 -12.71 -3.77
N VAL A 118 4.38 -13.17 -3.70
CA VAL A 118 4.72 -14.49 -3.16
C VAL A 118 4.36 -14.58 -1.68
N LEU A 119 4.71 -13.57 -0.88
CA LEU A 119 4.41 -13.57 0.56
C LEU A 119 2.91 -13.44 0.81
N GLY A 120 2.21 -12.59 0.05
CA GLY A 120 0.75 -12.47 0.13
C GLY A 120 0.02 -13.76 -0.21
N LEU A 121 0.53 -14.58 -1.12
CA LEU A 121 -0.05 -15.88 -1.47
C LEU A 121 0.30 -17.00 -0.49
N LEU A 122 1.42 -16.88 0.23
CA LEU A 122 1.95 -17.92 1.11
C LEU A 122 1.55 -17.75 2.58
N THR A 123 0.87 -16.65 2.94
CA THR A 123 0.44 -16.34 4.31
C THR A 123 -1.06 -16.24 4.40
#